data_AF-A0A1C6IQP4-F1
#
_entry.id   AF-A0A1C6IQP4-F1
#
_cell.length_a   1.000
_cell.length_b   1.000
_cell.length_c   1.000
_cell.angle_alpha   90.00
_cell.angle_beta   90.00
_cell.angle_gamma   90.00
#
_symmetry.space_group_name_H-M   'P 1'
#
loop_
_entity.id
_entity.type
_entity.pdbx_description
1 polymer ?
#
loop_
_entity_poly.entity_id
_entity_poly.type
_entity_poly.pdbx_seq_one_letter_code
_entity_poly.pdbx_strand_id
1 'polypeptide(L)'
;MENKIRIASGVKKIEVNDEGEFISLPVADDNFVVRFYRLMDGIGERAKEIGSEIPEDITGKIEAVEKVVAVEKETKREVDELFGDGTCRKVFGDILPSMDLFVEFFGSLLPFFEEYKQDRMRRMGKYGAERTGSSL
;
A
#
# COMPACT_ATOMS: atom_id res chain seq x y z
N MET A 1 19.94 -32.79 -16.78
CA MET A 1 20.02 -31.91 -15.59
C MET A 1 19.51 -30.56 -15.99
N GLU A 2 18.51 -30.02 -15.29
CA GLU A 2 17.97 -28.69 -15.52
C GLU A 2 18.76 -27.66 -14.71
N ASN A 3 19.27 -26.62 -15.37
CA ASN A 3 19.90 -25.48 -14.68
C ASN A 3 18.81 -24.54 -14.15
N LYS A 4 18.87 -24.17 -12.86
CA LYS A 4 17.90 -23.28 -12.20
C LYS A 4 18.60 -22.09 -11.55
N ILE A 5 18.08 -20.88 -11.75
CA ILE A 5 18.51 -19.65 -11.08
C ILE A 5 17.34 -19.13 -10.25
N ARG A 6 17.63 -18.62 -9.06
CA ARG A 6 16.65 -17.95 -8.19
C ARG A 6 17.16 -16.56 -7.86
N ILE A 7 16.35 -15.54 -8.16
CA ILE A 7 16.64 -14.14 -7.82
C ILE A 7 15.71 -13.73 -6.69
N ALA A 8 16.26 -13.08 -5.66
CA ALA A 8 15.46 -12.47 -4.61
C ALA A 8 14.72 -11.25 -5.20
N SER A 9 13.46 -11.45 -5.60
CA SER A 9 12.60 -10.44 -6.24
C SER A 9 12.21 -9.29 -5.32
N GLY A 10 12.52 -9.38 -4.02
CA GLY A 10 12.13 -8.38 -3.02
C GLY A 10 10.62 -8.30 -2.78
N VAL A 11 9.86 -9.34 -3.12
CA VAL A 11 8.44 -9.44 -2.77
C VAL A 11 8.32 -9.95 -1.34
N LYS A 12 7.83 -9.11 -0.42
CA LYS A 12 7.43 -9.51 0.94
C LYS A 12 5.99 -10.05 0.89
N LYS A 13 5.69 -11.07 1.68
CA LYS A 13 4.32 -11.55 1.92
C LYS A 13 3.90 -11.10 3.30
N ILE A 14 2.79 -10.38 3.40
CA ILE A 14 2.27 -9.84 4.66
C ILE A 14 0.95 -10.54 4.94
N GLU A 15 0.85 -11.21 6.08
CA GLU A 15 -0.42 -11.78 6.57
C GLU A 15 -1.30 -10.63 7.06
N VAL A 16 -2.57 -10.63 6.68
CA VAL A 16 -3.46 -9.48 6.90
C VAL A 16 -4.72 -9.81 7.70
N ASN A 17 -4.93 -11.08 8.05
CA ASN A 17 -6.06 -11.52 8.85
C ASN A 17 -5.78 -12.87 9.56
N ASP A 18 -6.65 -13.24 10.49
CA ASP A 18 -6.58 -14.49 11.24
C ASP A 18 -6.96 -15.74 10.41
N GLU A 19 -7.40 -15.56 9.16
CA GLU A 19 -7.69 -16.64 8.21
C GLU A 19 -6.45 -17.08 7.43
N GLY A 20 -5.29 -16.46 7.67
CA GLY A 20 -4.03 -16.77 7.01
C GLY A 20 -3.97 -16.29 5.55
N GLU A 21 -4.74 -15.25 5.20
CA GLU A 21 -4.63 -14.62 3.88
C GLU A 21 -3.47 -13.61 3.84
N PHE A 22 -2.86 -13.50 2.66
CA PHE A 22 -1.69 -12.66 2.43
C PHE A 22 -1.90 -11.63 1.32
N ILE A 23 -1.25 -10.48 1.48
CA ILE A 23 -0.95 -9.55 0.39
C ILE A 23 0.52 -9.66 -0.01
N SER A 24 0.82 -9.25 -1.25
CA SER A 24 2.19 -9.19 -1.76
C SER A 24 2.67 -7.74 -1.82
N LEU A 25 3.85 -7.50 -1.27
CA LEU A 25 4.48 -6.17 -1.23
C LEU A 25 5.81 -6.21 -1.99
N PRO A 26 5.84 -5.88 -3.29
CA PRO A 26 7.05 -5.88 -4.11
C PRO A 26 7.93 -4.65 -3.79
N VAL A 27 8.57 -4.63 -2.61
CA VAL A 27 9.35 -3.47 -2.14
C VAL A 27 10.56 -3.12 -3.02
N ALA A 28 11.01 -4.06 -3.87
CA ALA A 28 12.06 -3.84 -4.85
C ALA A 28 11.57 -3.24 -6.19
N ASP A 29 10.27 -3.18 -6.42
CA ASP A 29 9.67 -2.56 -7.61
C ASP A 29 9.47 -1.07 -7.34
N ASP A 30 10.43 -0.25 -7.79
CA ASP A 30 10.38 1.20 -7.61
C ASP A 30 9.11 1.82 -8.24
N ASN A 31 8.52 1.22 -9.29
CA ASN A 31 7.26 1.70 -9.89
C ASN A 31 6.05 1.39 -8.99
N PHE A 32 6.01 0.21 -8.37
CA PHE A 32 5.00 -0.09 -7.35
C PHE A 32 5.10 0.89 -6.17
N VAL A 33 6.31 1.14 -5.67
CA VAL A 33 6.55 2.06 -4.55
C VAL A 33 6.05 3.49 -4.88
N VAL A 34 6.31 3.98 -6.10
CA VAL A 34 5.79 5.28 -6.54
C VAL A 34 4.26 5.30 -6.58
N ARG A 35 3.63 4.24 -7.13
CA ARG A 35 2.16 4.13 -7.17
C ARG A 35 1.54 4.07 -5.77
N PHE A 36 2.19 3.36 -4.85
CA PHE A 36 1.79 3.29 -3.44
C PHE A 36 1.78 4.68 -2.80
N TYR A 37 2.86 5.45 -2.90
CA TYR A 37 2.92 6.79 -2.30
C TYR A 37 1.93 7.76 -2.94
N ARG A 38 1.70 7.67 -4.26
CA ARG A 38 0.68 8.50 -4.93
C ARG A 38 -0.74 8.19 -4.44
N LEU A 39 -1.05 6.91 -4.27
CA LEU A 39 -2.36 6.50 -3.76
C LEU A 39 -2.52 6.91 -2.29
N MET A 40 -1.48 6.75 -1.47
CA MET A 40 -1.48 7.19 -0.07
C MET A 40 -1.74 8.71 0.06
N ASP A 41 -1.09 9.51 -0.78
CA ASP A 41 -1.28 10.96 -0.83
C ASP A 41 -2.71 11.32 -1.25
N GLY A 42 -3.23 10.69 -2.31
CA GLY A 42 -4.61 10.88 -2.78
C GLY A 42 -5.67 10.50 -1.75
N ILE A 43 -5.46 9.42 -0.99
CA ILE A 43 -6.31 9.02 0.14
C ILE A 43 -6.31 10.11 1.22
N GLY A 44 -5.13 10.63 1.57
CA GLY A 44 -4.99 11.69 2.57
C GLY A 44 -5.70 12.99 2.18
N GLU A 45 -5.64 13.39 0.91
CA GLU A 45 -6.36 14.58 0.43
C GLU A 45 -7.88 14.37 0.43
N ARG A 46 -8.36 13.25 -0.10
CA ARG A 46 -9.80 12.90 -0.10
C ARG A 46 -10.39 12.85 1.32
N ALA A 47 -9.63 12.32 2.28
CA ALA A 47 -10.05 12.26 3.68
C ALA A 47 -10.26 13.66 4.29
N LYS A 48 -9.45 14.65 3.90
CA LYS A 48 -9.61 16.05 4.34
C LYS A 48 -10.86 16.71 3.74
N GLU A 49 -11.16 16.40 2.48
CA GLU A 49 -12.29 16.98 1.75
C GLU A 49 -13.66 16.48 2.25
N ILE A 50 -13.73 15.26 2.77
CA ILE A 50 -14.96 14.66 3.31
C ILE A 50 -15.40 15.34 4.63
N GLY A 51 -14.51 16.08 5.30
CA GLY A 51 -14.73 16.66 6.63
C GLY A 51 -15.66 17.87 6.75
N SER A 52 -16.44 18.24 5.73
CA SER A 52 -17.22 19.49 5.72
C SER A 52 -18.74 19.29 5.78
N GLU A 53 -19.34 19.90 6.80
CA GLU A 53 -20.77 20.12 7.06
C GLU A 53 -21.67 18.87 7.10
N ILE A 54 -22.24 18.61 8.29
CA ILE A 54 -23.28 17.58 8.47
C ILE A 54 -24.64 18.29 8.36
N PRO A 55 -25.45 17.99 7.33
CA PRO A 55 -26.78 18.58 7.21
C PRO A 55 -27.67 18.21 8.41
N GLU A 56 -28.61 19.07 8.78
CA GLU A 56 -29.49 18.82 9.93
C GLU A 56 -30.59 17.79 9.60
N ASP A 57 -31.13 17.85 8.39
CA ASP A 57 -32.20 16.97 7.92
C ASP A 57 -31.69 15.61 7.40
N ILE A 58 -32.59 14.62 7.40
CA ILE A 58 -32.24 13.24 7.03
C ILE A 58 -31.84 13.13 5.56
N THR A 59 -32.49 13.87 4.66
CA THR A 59 -32.20 13.82 3.23
C THR A 59 -30.78 14.33 2.96
N GLY A 60 -30.43 15.48 3.52
CA GLY A 60 -29.07 16.02 3.41
C GLY A 60 -28.01 15.10 4.01
N LYS A 61 -28.29 14.44 5.14
CA LYS A 61 -27.36 13.44 5.74
C LYS A 61 -27.13 12.26 4.80
N ILE A 62 -28.19 11.75 4.16
CA ILE A 62 -28.06 10.65 3.19
C ILE A 62 -27.21 11.11 2.00
N GLU A 63 -27.50 12.27 1.41
CA GLU A 63 -26.73 12.80 0.28
C GLU A 63 -25.25 13.04 0.63
N ALA A 64 -24.95 13.49 1.85
CA ALA A 64 -23.59 13.65 2.33
C ALA A 64 -22.88 12.29 2.42
N VAL A 65 -23.52 11.28 3.02
CA VAL A 65 -22.97 9.92 3.13
C VAL A 65 -22.81 9.27 1.76
N GLU A 66 -23.73 9.47 0.82
CA GLU A 66 -23.62 8.91 -0.54
C GLU A 66 -22.39 9.44 -1.29
N LYS A 67 -22.04 10.72 -1.09
CA LYS A 67 -20.80 11.30 -1.64
C LYS A 67 -19.56 10.63 -1.05
N VAL A 68 -19.54 10.43 0.27
CA VAL A 68 -18.45 9.72 0.97
C VAL A 68 -18.31 8.29 0.46
N VAL A 69 -19.43 7.55 0.37
CA VAL A 69 -19.49 6.19 -0.14
C VAL A 69 -18.97 6.09 -1.58
N ALA A 70 -19.21 7.09 -2.42
CA ALA A 70 -18.67 7.11 -3.79
C ALA A 70 -17.13 7.17 -3.79
N VAL A 71 -16.55 8.02 -2.94
CA VAL A 71 -15.09 8.17 -2.79
C VAL A 71 -14.46 6.91 -2.19
N GLU A 72 -15.10 6.31 -1.20
CA GLU A 72 -14.63 5.06 -0.58
C GLU A 72 -14.66 3.89 -1.58
N LYS A 73 -15.67 3.82 -2.45
CA LYS A 73 -15.75 2.81 -3.51
C LYS A 73 -14.64 2.96 -4.55
N GLU A 74 -14.35 4.19 -4.95
CA GLU A 74 -13.24 4.48 -5.86
C GLU A 74 -11.90 4.09 -5.22
N THR A 75 -11.69 4.52 -3.96
CA THR A 75 -10.47 4.21 -3.20
C THR A 75 -10.29 2.70 -3.03
N LYS A 76 -11.36 1.96 -2.67
CA LYS A 76 -11.35 0.50 -2.61
C LYS A 76 -10.86 -0.12 -3.92
N ARG A 77 -11.37 0.36 -5.05
CA ARG A 77 -10.98 -0.14 -6.37
C ARG A 77 -9.50 0.14 -6.66
N GLU A 78 -9.02 1.36 -6.41
CA GLU A 78 -7.61 1.73 -6.61
C GLU A 78 -6.66 0.87 -5.75
N VAL A 79 -7.07 0.54 -4.51
CA VAL A 79 -6.31 -0.34 -3.62
C VAL A 79 -6.27 -1.78 -4.16
N ASP A 80 -7.43 -2.33 -4.56
CA ASP A 80 -7.50 -3.65 -5.18
C ASP A 80 -6.68 -3.68 -6.50
N GLU A 81 -6.67 -2.61 -7.30
CA GLU A 81 -5.86 -2.50 -8.53
C GLU A 81 -4.34 -2.39 -8.27
N LEU A 82 -3.93 -1.83 -7.12
CA LEU A 82 -2.51 -1.71 -6.76
C LEU A 82 -1.95 -3.02 -6.21
N PHE A 83 -2.65 -3.62 -5.25
CA PHE A 83 -2.19 -4.79 -4.49
C PHE A 83 -2.67 -6.12 -5.05
N GLY A 84 -3.66 -6.09 -5.94
CA GLY A 84 -4.29 -7.24 -6.58
C GLY A 84 -5.71 -7.49 -6.07
N ASP A 85 -6.52 -8.12 -6.93
CA ASP A 85 -7.95 -8.34 -6.68
C ASP A 85 -8.24 -8.99 -5.32
N GLY A 86 -9.22 -8.41 -4.63
CA GLY A 86 -9.69 -8.89 -3.33
C GLY A 86 -8.79 -8.51 -2.15
N THR A 87 -7.79 -7.65 -2.33
CA THR A 87 -6.96 -7.13 -1.23
C THR A 87 -7.82 -6.50 -0.13
N CYS A 88 -8.76 -5.63 -0.49
CA CYS A 88 -9.61 -4.96 0.49
C CYS A 88 -10.47 -5.95 1.30
N ARG A 89 -10.97 -7.02 0.67
CA ARG A 89 -11.72 -8.06 1.40
C ARG A 89 -10.82 -8.74 2.44
N LYS A 90 -9.59 -9.08 2.05
CA LYS A 90 -8.63 -9.75 2.93
C LYS A 90 -8.26 -8.89 4.14
N VAL A 91 -8.00 -7.60 3.90
CA VAL A 91 -7.52 -6.66 4.92
C VAL A 91 -8.64 -6.17 5.83
N PHE A 92 -9.80 -5.82 5.26
CA PHE A 92 -10.87 -5.12 5.98
C PHE A 92 -12.11 -5.98 6.25
N GLY A 93 -12.18 -7.18 5.67
CA GLY A 93 -13.39 -8.02 5.68
C GLY A 93 -14.39 -7.61 4.59
N ASP A 94 -15.61 -8.14 4.68
CA ASP A 94 -16.69 -7.90 3.71
C ASP A 94 -17.42 -6.58 3.99
N ILE A 95 -16.68 -5.48 3.93
CA ILE A 95 -17.19 -4.11 4.12
C ILE A 95 -16.69 -3.16 3.03
N LEU A 96 -17.33 -1.98 2.93
CA LEU A 96 -16.72 -0.82 2.30
C LEU A 96 -15.86 -0.11 3.35
N PRO A 97 -14.52 -0.11 3.23
CA PRO A 97 -13.66 0.52 4.24
C PRO A 97 -13.82 2.03 4.20
N SER A 98 -13.84 2.66 5.38
CA SER A 98 -13.81 4.11 5.47
C SER A 98 -12.43 4.66 5.11
N MET A 99 -12.36 5.97 4.84
CA MET A 99 -11.09 6.64 4.56
C MET A 99 -10.06 6.46 5.68
N ASP A 100 -10.49 6.47 6.95
CA ASP A 100 -9.60 6.27 8.10
C ASP A 100 -8.97 4.87 8.10
N LEU A 101 -9.73 3.82 7.73
CA LEU A 101 -9.21 2.46 7.62
C LEU A 101 -8.15 2.35 6.51
N PHE A 102 -8.34 3.06 5.40
CA PHE A 102 -7.32 3.13 4.35
C PHE A 102 -6.05 3.84 4.83
N VAL A 103 -6.18 4.95 5.54
CA VAL A 103 -5.03 5.67 6.12
C VAL A 103 -4.26 4.76 7.09
N GLU A 104 -4.95 4.05 7.98
CA GLU A 104 -4.34 3.11 8.91
C GLU A 104 -3.61 1.98 8.17
N PHE A 105 -4.25 1.37 7.18
CA PHE A 105 -3.66 0.29 6.40
C PHE A 105 -2.37 0.75 5.68
N PHE A 106 -2.40 1.87 4.97
CA PHE A 106 -1.21 2.37 4.28
C PHE A 106 -0.10 2.76 5.25
N GLY A 107 -0.45 3.39 6.38
CA GLY A 107 0.50 3.70 7.45
C GLY A 107 1.21 2.46 7.98
N SER A 108 0.47 1.36 8.17
CA SER A 108 1.03 0.08 8.64
C SER A 108 2.06 -0.54 7.69
N LEU A 109 2.01 -0.19 6.40
CA LEU A 109 2.92 -0.73 5.38
C LEU A 109 4.24 0.06 5.24
N LEU A 110 4.28 1.31 5.70
CA LEU A 110 5.46 2.19 5.59
C LEU A 110 6.77 1.57 6.11
N PRO A 111 6.80 0.91 7.29
CA PRO A 111 8.03 0.33 7.83
C PRO A 111 8.71 -0.67 6.90
N PHE A 112 7.94 -1.42 6.10
CA PHE A 112 8.50 -2.42 5.18
C PHE A 112 9.28 -1.78 4.01
N PHE A 113 8.85 -0.61 3.54
CA PHE A 113 9.56 0.13 2.50
C PHE A 113 10.82 0.80 3.04
N GLU A 114 10.75 1.35 4.26
CA GLU A 114 11.89 1.96 4.94
C GLU A 114 12.99 0.94 5.22
N GLU A 115 12.63 -0.22 5.75
CA GLU A 115 13.53 -1.35 5.98
C GLU A 115 14.24 -1.75 4.67
N TYR A 116 13.47 -1.91 3.59
CA TYR A 116 14.04 -2.29 2.30
C TYR A 116 15.01 -1.24 1.73
N LYS A 117 14.67 0.05 1.86
CA LYS A 117 15.54 1.14 1.40
C LYS A 117 16.88 1.12 2.14
N GLN A 118 16.86 0.93 3.47
CA GLN A 118 18.09 0.82 4.26
C GLN A 118 18.93 -0.40 3.83
N ASP A 119 18.30 -1.55 3.61
CA ASP A 119 19.00 -2.77 3.19
C ASP A 119 19.56 -2.66 1.77
N ARG A 120 18.86 -1.99 0.86
CA ARG A 120 19.36 -1.67 -0.48
C ARG A 120 20.60 -0.79 -0.39
N MET A 121 20.57 0.28 0.43
CA MET A 121 21.73 1.17 0.62
C MET A 121 22.94 0.42 1.20
N ARG A 122 22.73 -0.45 2.20
CA ARG A 122 23.80 -1.29 2.78
C ARG A 122 24.41 -2.22 1.73
N ARG A 123 23.58 -2.89 0.91
CA ARG A 123 24.07 -3.79 -0.15
C ARG A 123 24.84 -3.03 -1.22
N MET A 124 24.30 -1.93 -1.74
CA MET A 124 24.96 -1.13 -2.78
C MET A 124 26.27 -0.49 -2.28
N GLY A 125 26.33 -0.08 -1.01
CA GLY A 125 27.57 0.41 -0.40
C GLY A 125 28.70 -0.62 -0.37
N LYS A 126 28.38 -1.90 -0.12
CA LYS A 126 29.36 -3.01 -0.17
C LYS A 126 29.92 -3.22 -1.57
N TYR A 127 29.07 -3.23 -2.59
CA TYR A 127 29.50 -3.37 -3.99
C TYR A 127 30.38 -2.20 -4.48
N GLY A 128 30.20 -1.00 -3.93
CA GLY A 128 31.07 0.15 -4.20
C GLY A 128 32.45 0.04 -3.54
N ALA A 129 32.51 -0.46 -2.30
CA ALA A 129 33.76 -0.62 -1.54
C ALA A 129 34.61 -1.82 -2.02
N GLU A 130 33.98 -2.91 -2.44
CA GLU A 130 34.70 -4.12 -2.91
C GLU A 130 35.36 -3.92 -4.29
N ARG A 131 34.93 -2.94 -5.08
CA ARG A 131 35.52 -2.64 -6.40
C ARG A 131 36.68 -1.65 -6.36
N THR A 132 36.79 -0.82 -5.31
CA THR A 132 37.95 0.07 -5.10
C THR A 132 39.12 -0.62 -4.39
N GLY A 133 38.93 -1.83 -3.85
CA GLY A 133 39.98 -2.62 -3.19
C GLY A 133 40.77 -3.58 -4.07
N SER A 134 40.49 -3.67 -5.37
CA SER A 134 41.18 -4.60 -6.30
C SER A 134 41.84 -3.85 -7.46
N SER A 135 42.70 -2.89 -7.14
CA SER A 135 43.68 -2.30 -8.05
C SER A 135 44.96 -1.98 -7.28
N LEU A 136 45.69 -3.03 -6.92
CA LEU A 136 47.13 -3.02 -6.63
C LEU A 136 47.75 -4.29 -7.20
#